data_AF-A0A0J0Y0Y0-F1
#
_entry.id   AF-A0A0J0Y0Y0-F1
#
_cell.length_a   1.000
_cell.length_b   1.000
_cell.length_c   1.000
_cell.angle_alpha   90.00
_cell.angle_beta   90.00
_cell.angle_gamma   90.00
#
_symmetry.space_group_name_H-M   'P 1'
#
loop_
_entity.id
_entity.type
_entity.pdbx_description
1 polymer ?
#
loop_
_entity_poly.entity_id
_entity_poly.type
_entity_poly.pdbx_seq_one_letter_code
_entity_poly.pdbx_strand_id
1 'polypeptide(L)'
;MKSFNLKAGLAILIGFGLVVTLNAFTPSEKFTTLKFRYNLNTETGINNPSNWTDVSNVSNPSGCGGDDIPCLLQFDSSEYANLSAYLTANPTASDMDDSGKVISHKAEQ
;
A
#
# COMPACT_ATOMS: atom_id res chain seq x y z
N MET A 1 18.25 -53.93 55.01
CA MET A 1 19.42 -53.17 54.51
C MET A 1 19.26 -53.11 52.99
N LYS A 2 19.22 -51.98 52.29
CA LYS A 2 19.86 -50.69 52.50
C LYS A 2 18.97 -49.61 51.84
N SER A 3 18.52 -48.67 52.65
CA SER A 3 17.80 -47.45 52.25
C SER A 3 18.74 -46.48 51.53
N PHE A 4 18.39 -46.04 50.33
CA PHE A 4 19.01 -44.88 49.69
C PHE A 4 18.15 -43.65 49.97
N ASN A 5 18.60 -42.84 50.92
CA ASN A 5 18.15 -41.48 51.14
C ASN A 5 19.14 -40.54 50.44
N LEU A 6 18.69 -39.76 49.46
CA LEU A 6 19.42 -38.58 48.97
C LEU A 6 18.47 -37.39 49.01
N LYS A 7 18.80 -36.42 49.86
CA LYS A 7 18.08 -35.15 50.02
C LYS A 7 18.53 -34.15 48.95
N ALA A 8 17.60 -33.23 48.65
CA ALA A 8 17.78 -31.90 48.05
C ALA A 8 17.86 -31.80 46.52
N GLY A 9 16.83 -31.15 45.95
CA GLY A 9 16.77 -30.71 44.55
C GLY A 9 15.43 -30.02 44.25
N LEU A 10 15.30 -28.77 44.69
CA LEU A 10 14.19 -27.86 44.43
C LEU A 10 14.18 -27.42 42.95
N ALA A 11 13.06 -27.59 42.23
CA ALA A 11 12.69 -26.74 41.08
C ALA A 11 11.21 -26.93 40.72
N ILE A 12 10.37 -26.06 41.28
CA ILE A 12 9.03 -25.77 40.76
C ILE A 12 9.25 -24.81 39.58
N LEU A 13 8.91 -25.22 38.35
CA LEU A 13 8.74 -24.29 37.24
C LEU A 13 7.25 -24.03 37.02
N ILE A 14 6.93 -22.78 37.33
CA ILE A 14 5.66 -22.09 37.29
C ILE A 14 5.15 -22.01 35.85
N GLY A 15 3.82 -21.96 35.74
CA GLY A 15 3.06 -21.99 34.49
C GLY A 15 3.55 -21.03 33.41
N PHE A 16 3.69 -21.58 32.21
CA PHE A 16 3.38 -20.86 30.99
C PHE A 16 1.86 -20.71 30.96
N GLY A 17 1.25 -19.55 30.75
CA GLY A 17 1.74 -18.31 30.16
C GLY A 17 0.48 -17.71 29.56
N LEU A 18 -0.14 -16.80 30.32
CA LEU A 18 -1.36 -16.11 29.98
C LEU A 18 -1.09 -15.21 28.77
N VAL A 19 -1.77 -15.42 27.63
CA VAL A 19 -1.83 -14.41 26.56
C VAL A 19 -3.27 -14.30 26.08
N VAL A 20 -4.00 -13.35 26.67
CA VAL A 20 -5.22 -12.78 26.12
C VAL A 20 -4.78 -11.80 25.02
N THR A 21 -5.06 -12.10 23.76
CA THR A 21 -5.01 -11.10 22.69
C THR A 21 -6.42 -10.81 22.22
N LEU A 22 -7.09 -9.92 22.94
CA LEU A 22 -8.19 -9.15 22.39
C LEU A 22 -7.56 -8.16 21.41
N ASN A 23 -7.47 -8.53 20.13
CA ASN A 23 -7.13 -7.56 19.10
C ASN A 23 -8.37 -6.69 18.86
N ALA A 24 -8.34 -5.57 19.57
CA ALA A 24 -8.84 -4.26 19.23
C ALA A 24 -9.80 -4.19 18.04
N PHE A 25 -11.02 -3.73 18.32
CA PHE A 25 -11.73 -2.83 17.41
C PHE A 25 -10.85 -1.58 17.21
N THR A 26 -9.87 -1.66 16.32
CA THR A 26 -9.22 -0.47 15.81
C THR A 26 -10.29 0.33 15.09
N PRO A 27 -10.44 1.64 15.36
CA PRO A 27 -11.30 2.47 14.53
C PRO A 27 -10.87 2.24 13.09
N SER A 28 -11.80 1.80 12.25
CA SER A 28 -11.55 1.61 10.82
C SER A 28 -11.01 2.93 10.30
N GLU A 29 -9.68 3.01 10.11
CA GLU A 29 -9.03 4.17 9.56
C GLU A 29 -9.68 4.39 8.20
N LYS A 30 -10.36 5.53 8.06
CA LYS A 30 -11.05 5.87 6.83
C LYS A 30 -9.97 6.27 5.83
N PHE A 31 -9.43 5.28 5.11
CA PHE A 31 -8.54 5.54 4.00
C PHE A 31 -9.32 6.23 2.88
N THR A 32 -8.68 7.23 2.28
CA THR A 32 -9.26 7.96 1.15
C THR A 32 -8.68 7.38 -0.12
N THR A 33 -9.54 6.93 -1.03
CA THR A 33 -9.11 6.53 -2.38
C THR A 33 -8.76 7.78 -3.17
N LEU A 34 -7.51 7.86 -3.60
CA LEU A 34 -6.97 8.94 -4.40
C LEU A 34 -6.95 8.53 -5.87
N LYS A 35 -7.27 9.46 -6.76
CA LYS A 35 -7.30 9.24 -8.20
C LYS A 35 -6.66 10.40 -8.93
N PHE A 36 -5.75 10.11 -9.86
CA PHE A 36 -5.00 11.13 -10.60
C PHE A 36 -5.01 10.84 -12.09
N ARG A 37 -5.26 11.86 -12.90
CA ARG A 37 -5.22 11.77 -14.37
C ARG A 37 -4.01 12.51 -14.93
N TYR A 38 -3.29 11.87 -15.84
CA TYR A 38 -2.14 12.44 -16.53
C TYR A 38 -2.55 13.31 -17.72
N ASN A 39 -2.02 14.53 -17.78
CA ASN A 39 -2.48 15.58 -18.70
C ASN A 39 -1.73 15.61 -20.04
N LEU A 40 -0.49 15.09 -20.10
CA LEU A 40 0.35 15.15 -21.32
C LEU A 40 0.26 13.87 -22.13
N ASN A 41 0.41 13.93 -23.45
CA ASN A 41 0.32 12.74 -24.31
C ASN A 41 1.68 12.09 -24.61
N THR A 42 2.69 12.37 -23.79
CA THR A 42 4.05 11.83 -23.92
C THR A 42 4.57 11.36 -22.57
N GLU A 43 5.45 10.35 -22.54
CA GLU A 43 5.97 9.82 -21.26
C GLU A 43 6.94 10.78 -20.55
N THR A 44 7.58 11.70 -21.28
CA THR A 44 8.71 12.53 -20.80
C THR A 44 8.44 13.34 -19.52
N GLY A 45 7.18 13.55 -19.15
CA GLY A 45 6.80 14.27 -17.93
C GLY A 45 6.03 13.44 -16.91
N ILE A 46 6.02 12.11 -17.01
CA ILE A 46 5.10 11.26 -16.23
C ILE A 46 5.40 11.28 -14.73
N ASN A 47 6.65 11.50 -14.35
CA ASN A 47 7.10 11.62 -12.96
C ASN A 47 6.93 13.02 -12.35
N ASN A 48 6.42 14.00 -13.11
CA ASN A 48 6.22 15.36 -12.61
C ASN A 48 4.79 15.52 -12.08
N PRO A 49 4.58 15.75 -10.77
CA PRO A 49 3.24 15.89 -10.18
C PRO A 49 2.38 16.98 -10.82
N SER A 50 2.99 18.05 -11.35
CA SER A 50 2.26 19.15 -12.00
C SER A 50 1.59 18.75 -13.32
N ASN A 51 1.98 17.62 -13.91
CA ASN A 51 1.37 17.07 -15.11
C ASN A 51 0.16 16.17 -14.80
N TRP A 52 -0.24 16.08 -13.54
CA TRP A 52 -1.38 15.28 -13.10
C TRP A 52 -2.48 16.17 -12.52
N THR A 53 -3.72 15.73 -12.69
CA THR A 53 -4.90 16.37 -12.11
C THR A 53 -5.56 15.40 -11.13
N ASP A 54 -5.81 15.89 -9.92
CA ASP A 54 -6.62 15.17 -8.93
C ASP A 54 -8.07 15.07 -9.43
N VAL A 55 -8.55 13.83 -9.55
CA VAL A 55 -9.93 13.48 -9.93
C VAL A 55 -10.59 12.59 -8.88
N SER A 56 -10.10 12.63 -7.63
CA SER A 56 -10.58 11.80 -6.52
C SER A 56 -12.05 12.09 -6.16
N ASN A 57 -12.54 13.29 -6.47
CA ASN A 57 -13.95 13.66 -6.32
C ASN A 57 -14.87 13.01 -7.37
N VAL A 58 -14.32 12.42 -8.44
CA VAL A 58 -15.07 11.70 -9.47
C VAL A 58 -15.18 10.23 -9.06
N SER A 59 -16.42 9.75 -8.88
CA SER A 59 -16.68 8.38 -8.43
C SER A 59 -16.17 7.34 -9.43
N ASN A 60 -16.35 7.59 -10.73
CA ASN A 60 -15.87 6.72 -11.80
C ASN A 60 -15.32 7.57 -12.97
N PRO A 61 -14.06 8.04 -12.89
CA PRO A 61 -13.46 8.81 -13.96
C PRO A 61 -13.32 7.94 -15.21
N SER A 62 -13.62 8.51 -16.37
CA SER A 62 -13.47 7.81 -17.65
C SER A 62 -12.01 7.39 -17.89
N GLY A 63 -11.82 6.25 -18.55
CA GLY A 63 -10.52 5.91 -19.12
C GLY A 63 -10.09 6.90 -20.21
N CYS A 64 -8.82 6.82 -20.61
CA CYS A 64 -8.24 7.77 -21.57
C CYS A 64 -8.10 7.21 -22.99
N GLY A 65 -8.10 5.88 -23.15
CA GLY A 65 -8.13 5.19 -24.43
C GLY A 65 -6.77 5.06 -25.10
N GLY A 66 -6.33 3.82 -25.32
CA GLY A 66 -4.99 3.43 -25.77
C GLY A 66 -4.24 2.66 -24.69
N ASP A 67 -3.03 2.18 -25.02
CA ASP A 67 -2.32 1.17 -24.21
C ASP A 67 -0.84 1.53 -23.94
N ASP A 68 -0.37 2.73 -24.32
CA ASP A 68 1.06 3.07 -24.29
C ASP A 68 1.49 3.73 -22.97
N ILE A 69 0.77 4.77 -22.53
CA ILE A 69 1.18 5.62 -21.39
C ILE A 69 0.16 5.48 -20.25
N PRO A 70 0.59 5.28 -19.00
CA PRO A 70 -0.28 5.38 -17.84
C PRO A 70 -1.03 6.71 -17.84
N CYS A 71 -2.36 6.63 -17.80
CA CYS A 71 -3.20 7.82 -17.86
C CYS A 71 -3.96 8.08 -16.57
N LEU A 72 -4.44 7.03 -15.91
CA LEU A 72 -5.29 7.16 -14.74
C LEU A 72 -4.74 6.25 -13.64
N LEU A 73 -4.45 6.85 -12.49
CA LEU A 73 -3.98 6.16 -11.30
C LEU A 73 -5.08 6.09 -10.25
N GLN A 74 -5.11 5.00 -9.49
CA GLN A 74 -5.95 4.85 -8.32
C GLN A 74 -5.22 4.08 -7.22
N PHE A 75 -5.15 4.66 -6.03
CA PHE A 75 -4.57 4.02 -4.85
C PHE A 75 -5.17 4.60 -3.58
N ASP A 76 -5.06 3.87 -2.46
CA ASP A 76 -5.54 4.35 -1.17
C ASP A 76 -4.47 5.16 -0.43
N SER A 77 -4.90 6.11 0.38
CA SER A 77 -4.02 6.97 1.18
C SER A 77 -3.19 6.21 2.23
N SER A 78 -3.54 4.95 2.51
CA SER A 78 -2.75 4.03 3.34
C SER A 78 -1.49 3.51 2.63
N GLU A 79 -1.53 3.40 1.31
CA GLU A 79 -0.44 2.88 0.49
C GLU A 79 0.54 4.00 0.14
N TYR A 80 -0.01 5.15 -0.25
CA TYR A 80 0.75 6.36 -0.56
C TYR A 80 0.01 7.58 -0.03
N ALA A 81 0.71 8.42 0.74
CA ALA A 81 0.10 9.60 1.36
C ALA A 81 -0.45 10.63 0.33
N ASN A 82 0.13 10.67 -0.86
CA ASN A 82 -0.26 11.56 -1.96
C ASN A 82 0.42 11.11 -3.28
N LEU A 83 0.10 11.80 -4.38
CA LEU A 83 0.70 11.56 -5.69
C LEU A 83 2.23 11.64 -5.67
N SER A 84 2.83 12.63 -5.01
CA SER A 84 4.29 12.79 -5.00
C SER A 84 4.99 11.60 -4.35
N ALA A 85 4.41 11.03 -3.28
CA ALA A 85 4.91 9.81 -2.66
C ALA A 85 4.84 8.61 -3.62
N TYR A 86 3.72 8.47 -4.34
CA TYR A 86 3.56 7.44 -5.37
C TYR A 86 4.59 7.58 -6.51
N LEU A 87 4.75 8.78 -7.08
CA LEU A 87 5.69 9.03 -8.19
C LEU A 87 7.16 8.88 -7.77
N THR A 88 7.48 9.14 -6.50
CA THR A 88 8.83 8.90 -5.97
C THR A 88 9.13 7.39 -5.88
N ALA A 89 8.13 6.58 -5.52
CA ALA A 89 8.26 5.13 -5.47
C ALA A 89 8.22 4.46 -6.86
N ASN A 90 7.55 5.10 -7.83
CA ASN A 90 7.34 4.60 -9.19
C ASN A 90 7.74 5.68 -10.22
N PRO A 91 9.05 5.93 -10.41
CA PRO A 91 9.54 7.07 -11.19
C PRO A 91 9.38 6.94 -12.71
N THR A 92 9.12 5.74 -13.25
CA THR A 92 8.95 5.50 -14.70
C THR A 92 7.55 4.95 -15.01
N ALA A 93 7.11 5.00 -16.28
CA ALA A 93 5.84 4.37 -16.66
C ALA A 93 5.82 2.87 -16.36
N SER A 94 6.94 2.18 -16.62
CA SER A 94 7.10 0.75 -16.31
C SER A 94 6.89 0.47 -14.81
N ASP A 95 7.48 1.27 -13.92
CA ASP A 95 7.29 1.09 -12.47
C ASP A 95 5.82 1.29 -12.08
N MET A 96 5.15 2.27 -12.72
CA MET A 96 3.73 2.52 -12.46
C MET A 96 2.87 1.34 -12.90
N ASP A 97 3.14 0.76 -14.07
CA ASP A 97 2.43 -0.43 -14.54
C ASP A 97 2.64 -1.63 -13.62
N ASP A 98 3.87 -1.84 -13.16
CA ASP A 98 4.20 -2.90 -12.20
C ASP A 98 3.58 -2.68 -10.81
N SER A 99 3.25 -1.44 -10.45
CA SER A 99 2.62 -1.12 -9.16
C SER A 99 1.17 -1.64 -9.02
N GLY A 100 0.52 -1.95 -10.14
CA GLY A 100 -0.91 -2.30 -10.19
C GLY A 100 -1.86 -1.14 -9.83
N LYS A 101 -1.38 0.11 -9.81
CA LYS A 101 -2.19 1.31 -9.52
C LYS A 101 -2.68 2.03 -10.78
N VAL A 102 -2.17 1.64 -11.94
CA VAL A 102 -2.65 2.14 -13.23
C VAL A 102 -3.98 1.46 -13.57
N ILE A 103 -5.02 2.25 -13.75
CA ILE A 103 -6.37 1.77 -14.07
C ILE A 103 -6.79 2.08 -15.51
N SER A 104 -6.03 2.90 -16.22
CA SER A 104 -6.20 3.14 -17.66
C SER A 104 -4.93 3.73 -18.26
N HIS A 105 -4.72 3.40 -19.52
CA HIS A 105 -3.67 3.96 -20.38
C HIS A 105 -4.25 4.90 -21.43
N LYS A 106 -3.35 5.56 -22.17
CA LYS A 106 -3.63 6.32 -23.38
C LYS A 106 -2.57 6.12 -24.44
N ALA A 107 -2.91 6.43 -25.69
CA ALA A 107 -1.95 6.41 -26.79
C ALA A 107 -0.89 7.51 -26.65
N GLU A 108 0.35 7.18 -26.98
CA GLU A 108 1.42 8.18 -27.13
C GLU A 108 1.27 8.93 -28.47
N GLN A 109 1.55 10.25 -28.46
CA GLN A 109 1.43 11.13 -29.63
C GLN A 109 2.77 11.66 -30.11
#